data_AF-A0A096CWY5-F1
#
_entry.id   AF-A0A096CWY5-F1
#
_cell.length_a   1.000
_cell.length_b   1.000
_cell.length_c   1.000
_cell.angle_alpha   90.00
_cell.angle_beta   90.00
_cell.angle_gamma   90.00
#
_symmetry.space_group_name_H-M   'P 1'
#
loop_
_entity.id
_entity.type
_entity.pdbx_description
1 polymer ?
#
loop_
_entity_poly.entity_id
_entity_poly.type
_entity_poly.pdbx_seq_one_letter_code
_entity_poly.pdbx_strand_id
1 'polypeptide(L)'
;MTKKGSKIFLTIASILIIVALVFIISSKTMMKVKTNKYKDESSISNSTNQQMNYTIDQLTKGVLENDITLVKKIIASNSVDINHKDSEGKCPLELVFVMNNYDMAKILLEAGADPYVVTSNGQTAYDLAMKSDSKYLKDIFKAYCK
;
A
#
# COMPACT_ATOMS: atom_id res chain seq x y z
N MET A 1 37.15 33.31 46.75
CA MET A 1 35.91 32.51 46.70
C MET A 1 35.63 32.02 45.28
N THR A 2 35.73 30.69 45.09
CA THR A 2 34.99 29.81 44.16
C THR A 2 34.87 30.13 42.64
N LYS A 3 35.99 30.24 41.90
CA LYS A 3 36.00 30.13 40.41
C LYS A 3 36.10 28.69 39.85
N LYS A 4 35.99 27.66 40.70
CA LYS A 4 36.20 26.25 40.31
C LYS A 4 34.92 25.54 39.80
N GLY A 5 33.72 25.97 40.22
CA GLY A 5 32.45 25.31 39.86
C GLY A 5 31.94 25.58 38.43
N SER A 6 32.21 26.77 37.87
CA SER A 6 31.68 27.16 36.55
C SER A 6 32.34 26.41 35.38
N LYS A 7 33.64 26.11 35.47
CA LYS A 7 34.35 25.35 34.42
C LYS A 7 33.89 23.89 34.34
N ILE A 8 33.62 23.28 35.50
CA ILE A 8 33.18 21.88 35.61
C ILE A 8 31.77 21.72 35.02
N PHE A 9 30.87 22.67 35.31
CA PHE A 9 29.52 22.68 34.76
C PHE A 9 29.51 22.85 33.24
N LEU A 10 30.35 23.75 32.71
CA LEU A 10 30.52 23.94 31.26
C LEU A 10 31.07 22.68 30.57
N THR A 11 32.02 21.98 31.19
CA THR A 11 32.57 20.73 30.63
C THR A 11 31.56 19.60 30.62
N ILE A 12 30.76 19.44 31.69
CA ILE A 12 29.73 18.38 31.77
C ILE A 12 28.60 18.66 30.77
N ALA A 13 28.14 19.91 30.67
CA ALA A 13 27.12 20.29 29.70
C ALA A 13 27.58 20.05 28.24
N SER A 14 28.85 20.33 27.94
CA SER A 14 29.44 20.08 26.62
C SER A 14 29.50 18.58 26.29
N ILE A 15 29.85 17.73 27.27
CA ILE A 15 29.90 16.28 27.10
C ILE A 15 28.49 15.71 26.85
N LEU A 16 27.47 16.17 27.58
CA LEU A 16 26.10 15.70 27.40
C LEU A 16 25.53 16.05 26.01
N ILE A 17 25.82 17.24 25.49
CA ILE A 17 25.40 17.65 24.14
C ILE A 17 26.06 16.75 23.09
N ILE A 18 27.36 16.46 23.23
CA ILE A 18 28.09 15.59 22.29
C ILE A 18 27.53 14.16 22.32
N VAL A 19 27.26 13.60 23.50
CA VAL A 19 26.66 12.26 23.63
C VAL A 19 25.26 12.19 23.00
N ALA A 20 24.43 13.22 23.21
CA ALA A 20 23.11 13.31 22.57
C ALA A 20 23.21 13.38 21.04
N LEU A 21 24.16 14.16 20.50
CA LEU A 21 24.39 14.25 19.05
C LEU A 21 24.88 12.93 18.46
N VAL A 22 25.80 12.23 19.14
CA VAL A 22 26.30 10.91 18.70
C VAL A 22 25.19 9.86 18.71
N PHE A 23 24.32 9.86 19.72
CA PHE A 23 23.16 8.96 19.79
C PHE A 23 22.17 9.20 18.64
N ILE A 24 21.82 10.47 18.37
CA ILE A 24 20.93 10.85 17.25
C ILE A 24 21.52 10.42 15.90
N ILE A 25 22.83 10.59 15.69
CA ILE A 25 23.50 10.19 14.45
C ILE A 25 23.50 8.65 14.30
N SER A 26 23.73 7.92 15.39
CA SER A 26 23.77 6.45 15.41
C SER A 26 22.38 5.84 15.17
N SER A 27 21.31 6.47 15.67
CA SER A 27 19.94 6.06 15.39
C SER A 27 19.54 6.29 13.92
N LYS A 28 20.15 7.27 13.24
CA LYS A 28 19.80 7.63 11.86
C LYS A 28 20.45 6.74 10.80
N THR A 29 21.48 5.97 11.15
CA THR A 29 22.26 5.14 10.21
C THR A 29 21.77 3.71 10.03
N MET A 30 20.67 3.29 10.67
CA MET A 30 20.05 1.97 10.44
C MET A 30 18.79 2.06 9.55
N MET A 31 18.94 2.65 8.36
CA MET A 31 18.15 2.28 7.17
C MET A 31 19.02 2.52 5.92
N LYS A 32 19.69 1.47 5.45
CA LYS A 32 20.12 1.36 4.05
C LYS A 32 18.83 1.14 3.24
N VAL A 33 18.33 2.14 2.51
CA VAL A 33 18.72 2.45 1.12
C VAL A 33 18.73 1.19 0.25
N LYS A 34 17.64 1.03 -0.51
CA LYS A 34 17.72 0.70 -1.94
C LYS A 34 16.90 1.77 -2.66
N THR A 35 17.60 2.78 -3.15
CA THR A 35 17.06 3.81 -4.02
C THR A 35 17.01 3.31 -5.47
N ASN A 36 15.98 3.80 -6.18
CA ASN A 36 16.05 4.29 -7.57
C ASN A 36 15.66 3.36 -8.74
N LYS A 37 14.40 3.49 -9.16
CA LYS A 37 13.93 4.02 -10.46
C LYS A 37 12.40 4.03 -10.33
N TYR A 38 11.67 5.14 -10.49
CA TYR A 38 11.40 5.83 -11.75
C TYR A 38 11.16 7.33 -11.53
N LYS A 39 11.58 8.12 -12.53
CA LYS A 39 11.34 9.56 -12.68
C LYS A 39 9.99 9.81 -13.36
N ASP A 40 9.57 11.07 -13.22
CA ASP A 40 8.54 11.81 -13.96
C ASP A 40 7.08 11.54 -13.60
N GLU A 41 6.19 12.52 -13.53
CA GLU A 41 6.19 13.98 -13.31
C GLU A 41 4.70 14.33 -13.30
N SER A 42 4.21 15.13 -12.34
CA SER A 42 3.49 16.39 -12.63
C SER A 42 2.66 16.93 -11.46
N SER A 43 2.90 18.21 -11.20
CA SER A 43 2.09 19.21 -10.52
C SER A 43 1.88 19.11 -9.00
N ILE A 44 2.64 19.97 -8.31
CA ILE A 44 2.17 20.70 -7.13
C ILE A 44 0.83 21.38 -7.47
N SER A 45 -0.23 21.05 -6.74
CA SER A 45 -1.36 21.97 -6.54
C SER A 45 -1.96 21.79 -5.14
N ASN A 46 -1.63 22.76 -4.30
CA ASN A 46 -2.46 23.44 -3.30
C ASN A 46 -3.39 22.64 -2.38
N SER A 47 -3.13 22.77 -1.08
CA SER A 47 -4.04 22.52 0.04
C SER A 47 -5.48 22.97 -0.24
N THR A 48 -6.43 22.04 -0.23
CA THR A 48 -7.72 22.07 0.50
C THR A 48 -8.48 20.77 0.23
N ASN A 49 -8.96 20.14 1.31
CA ASN A 49 -9.49 18.77 1.43
C ASN A 49 -8.46 17.66 1.24
N GLN A 50 -8.10 16.97 2.33
CA GLN A 50 -7.35 15.71 2.26
C GLN A 50 -8.22 14.64 1.58
N GLN A 51 -8.29 14.67 0.25
CA GLN A 51 -8.51 13.47 -0.54
C GLN A 51 -7.35 12.56 -0.18
N MET A 52 -7.58 11.55 0.66
CA MET A 52 -6.57 10.53 0.92
C MET A 52 -6.26 9.88 -0.43
N ASN A 53 -5.10 10.22 -0.99
CA ASN A 53 -4.67 9.66 -2.26
C ASN A 53 -4.18 8.24 -1.98
N TYR A 54 -5.09 7.28 -2.10
CA TYR A 54 -4.77 5.87 -1.94
C TYR A 54 -4.00 5.34 -3.15
N THR A 55 -3.16 4.32 -2.93
CA THR A 55 -2.43 3.65 -4.01
C THR A 55 -3.02 2.27 -4.31
N ILE A 56 -2.71 1.75 -5.51
CA ILE A 56 -3.08 0.37 -5.87
C ILE A 56 -2.47 -0.66 -4.90
N ASP A 57 -1.23 -0.46 -4.43
CA ASP A 57 -0.58 -1.33 -3.44
C ASP A 57 -1.31 -1.36 -2.10
N GLN A 58 -1.93 -0.24 -1.70
CA GLN A 58 -2.76 -0.20 -0.48
C GLN A 58 -4.05 -0.98 -0.68
N LEU A 59 -4.64 -0.93 -1.88
CA LEU A 59 -5.81 -1.73 -2.23
C LEU A 59 -5.46 -3.21 -2.24
N THR A 60 -4.39 -3.62 -2.91
CA THR A 60 -3.97 -5.02 -3.00
C THR A 60 -3.56 -5.57 -1.63
N LYS A 61 -2.88 -4.77 -0.80
CA LYS A 61 -2.63 -5.12 0.60
C LYS A 61 -3.92 -5.32 1.39
N GLY A 62 -4.89 -4.41 1.28
CA GLY A 62 -6.18 -4.55 1.94
C GLY A 62 -6.94 -5.82 1.50
N VAL A 63 -6.85 -6.15 0.21
CA VAL A 63 -7.37 -7.43 -0.32
C VAL A 63 -6.67 -8.61 0.37
N LEU A 64 -5.33 -8.66 0.34
CA LEU A 64 -4.51 -9.72 0.96
C LEU A 64 -4.75 -9.92 2.46
N GLU A 65 -4.97 -8.83 3.19
CA GLU A 65 -5.22 -8.86 4.62
C GLU A 65 -6.70 -9.10 4.96
N ASN A 66 -7.57 -9.21 3.94
CA ASN A 66 -9.03 -9.26 4.08
C ASN A 66 -9.61 -8.06 4.87
N ASP A 67 -8.99 -6.89 4.74
CA ASP A 67 -9.47 -5.65 5.35
C ASP A 67 -10.56 -5.02 4.47
N ILE A 68 -11.78 -5.54 4.65
CA ILE A 68 -12.98 -5.07 3.94
C ILE A 68 -13.21 -3.57 4.16
N THR A 69 -12.88 -3.04 5.33
CA THR A 69 -13.10 -1.63 5.67
C THR A 69 -12.16 -0.74 4.87
N LEU A 70 -10.87 -1.11 4.81
CA LEU A 70 -9.89 -0.41 4.00
C LEU A 70 -10.22 -0.49 2.52
N VAL A 71 -10.53 -1.68 2.00
CA VAL A 71 -10.90 -1.89 0.59
C VAL A 71 -12.07 -1.00 0.20
N LYS A 72 -13.16 -1.00 0.98
CA LYS A 72 -14.33 -0.14 0.71
C LYS A 72 -13.99 1.35 0.77
N LYS A 73 -13.13 1.76 1.71
CA LYS A 73 -12.69 3.15 1.83
C LYS A 73 -11.88 3.62 0.62
N ILE A 74 -11.00 2.75 0.10
CA ILE A 74 -10.20 3.04 -1.09
C ILE A 74 -11.08 3.08 -2.34
N ILE A 75 -12.00 2.12 -2.49
CA ILE A 75 -12.94 2.12 -3.62
C ILE A 75 -13.78 3.41 -3.60
N ALA A 76 -14.30 3.80 -2.45
CA ALA A 76 -15.14 5.00 -2.32
C ALA A 76 -14.38 6.32 -2.56
N SER A 77 -13.05 6.34 -2.48
CA SER A 77 -12.28 7.54 -2.79
C SER A 77 -12.22 7.82 -4.29
N ASN A 78 -12.52 6.83 -5.14
CA ASN A 78 -12.33 6.87 -6.60
C ASN A 78 -10.93 7.35 -7.03
N SER A 79 -9.92 7.17 -6.16
CA SER A 79 -8.54 7.64 -6.41
C SER A 79 -7.64 6.54 -6.98
N VAL A 80 -8.15 5.31 -7.08
CA VAL A 80 -7.39 4.13 -7.53
C VAL A 80 -8.15 3.48 -8.68
N ASP A 81 -7.44 3.22 -9.78
CA ASP A 81 -7.94 2.33 -10.82
C ASP A 81 -7.89 0.88 -10.31
N ILE A 82 -9.06 0.31 -10.04
CA ILE A 82 -9.25 -1.04 -9.49
C ILE A 82 -8.71 -2.16 -10.40
N ASN A 83 -8.48 -1.87 -11.68
CA ASN A 83 -7.94 -2.83 -12.66
C ASN A 83 -6.43 -2.74 -12.82
N HIS A 84 -5.79 -1.72 -12.23
CA HIS A 84 -4.35 -1.54 -12.34
C HIS A 84 -3.60 -2.64 -11.60
N LYS A 85 -2.39 -2.92 -12.05
CA LYS A 85 -1.48 -3.86 -11.38
C LYS A 85 -0.69 -3.12 -10.31
N ASP A 86 -0.48 -3.76 -9.17
CA ASP A 86 0.38 -3.24 -8.12
C ASP A 86 1.87 -3.35 -8.48
N SER A 87 2.75 -2.97 -7.55
CA SER A 87 4.20 -3.05 -7.74
C SER A 87 4.74 -4.48 -7.93
N GLU A 88 3.95 -5.51 -7.61
CA GLU A 88 4.26 -6.92 -7.89
C GLU A 88 3.70 -7.40 -9.23
N GLY A 89 3.00 -6.54 -9.97
CA GLY A 89 2.38 -6.89 -11.25
C GLY A 89 1.06 -7.64 -11.11
N LYS A 90 0.43 -7.64 -9.93
CA LYS A 90 -0.84 -8.32 -9.67
C LYS A 90 -1.98 -7.31 -9.63
N CYS A 91 -3.11 -7.64 -10.24
CA CYS A 91 -4.31 -6.83 -10.08
C CYS A 91 -5.10 -7.25 -8.82
N PRO A 92 -5.89 -6.36 -8.20
CA PRO A 92 -6.69 -6.69 -7.03
C PRO A 92 -7.57 -7.94 -7.20
N LEU A 93 -8.18 -8.11 -8.38
CA LEU A 93 -9.05 -9.24 -8.67
C LEU A 93 -8.29 -10.56 -8.82
N GLU A 94 -6.98 -10.56 -9.08
CA GLU A 94 -6.15 -11.78 -9.11
C GLU A 94 -5.94 -12.35 -7.69
N LEU A 95 -5.83 -11.48 -6.69
CA LEU A 95 -5.47 -11.86 -5.33
C LEU A 95 -6.57 -12.68 -4.63
N VAL A 96 -7.82 -12.51 -5.05
CA VAL A 96 -8.96 -13.25 -4.48
C VAL A 96 -8.87 -14.76 -4.74
N PHE A 97 -8.21 -15.18 -5.84
CA PHE A 97 -7.98 -16.59 -6.15
C PHE A 97 -6.92 -17.20 -5.22
N VAL A 98 -5.89 -16.43 -4.87
CA VAL A 98 -4.82 -16.87 -3.96
C VAL A 98 -5.36 -17.05 -2.55
N MET A 99 -6.24 -16.14 -2.12
CA MET A 99 -6.81 -16.15 -0.77
C MET A 99 -8.01 -17.08 -0.60
N ASN A 100 -8.56 -17.60 -1.70
CA ASN A 100 -9.83 -18.33 -1.72
C ASN A 100 -11.01 -17.54 -1.10
N ASN A 101 -10.97 -16.20 -1.22
CA ASN A 101 -11.95 -15.30 -0.62
C ASN A 101 -12.86 -14.69 -1.69
N TYR A 102 -13.94 -15.39 -1.97
CA TYR A 102 -14.85 -15.03 -3.08
C TYR A 102 -15.78 -13.87 -2.75
N ASP A 103 -16.01 -13.58 -1.46
CA ASP A 103 -16.78 -12.39 -1.07
C ASP A 103 -16.00 -11.10 -1.37
N MET A 104 -14.67 -11.13 -1.24
CA MET A 104 -13.83 -10.03 -1.71
C MET A 104 -13.92 -9.86 -3.23
N ALA A 105 -14.00 -10.96 -4.00
CA ALA A 105 -14.21 -10.89 -5.45
C ALA A 105 -15.51 -10.17 -5.79
N LYS A 106 -16.59 -10.48 -5.06
CA LYS A 106 -17.89 -9.81 -5.22
C LYS A 106 -17.78 -8.30 -4.95
N ILE A 107 -17.11 -7.89 -3.87
CA ILE A 107 -16.92 -6.47 -3.53
C ILE A 107 -16.19 -5.73 -4.65
N LEU A 108 -15.11 -6.31 -5.18
CA LEU A 108 -14.33 -5.69 -6.25
C LEU A 108 -15.15 -5.61 -7.57
N LEU A 109 -15.89 -6.66 -7.92
CA LEU A 109 -16.73 -6.69 -9.11
C LEU A 109 -17.92 -5.73 -9.03
N GLU A 110 -18.57 -5.62 -7.85
CA GLU A 110 -19.60 -4.62 -7.58
C GLU A 110 -19.08 -3.19 -7.73
N ALA A 111 -17.80 -2.98 -7.41
CA ALA A 111 -17.09 -1.72 -7.59
C ALA A 111 -16.64 -1.44 -9.03
N GLY A 112 -16.95 -2.32 -9.98
CA GLY A 112 -16.61 -2.15 -11.40
C GLY A 112 -15.23 -2.70 -11.79
N ALA A 113 -14.65 -3.61 -10.99
CA ALA A 113 -13.50 -4.39 -11.47
C ALA A 113 -13.88 -5.17 -12.73
N ASP A 114 -13.01 -5.13 -13.72
CA ASP A 114 -13.17 -5.83 -14.99
C ASP A 114 -12.91 -7.34 -14.78
N PRO A 115 -13.92 -8.21 -14.95
CA PRO A 115 -13.71 -9.65 -14.85
C PRO A 115 -12.75 -10.18 -15.93
N TYR A 116 -12.51 -9.43 -17.01
CA TYR A 116 -11.64 -9.81 -18.11
C TYR A 116 -10.20 -9.29 -17.98
N VAL A 117 -9.86 -8.66 -16.85
CA VAL A 117 -8.48 -8.19 -16.58
C VAL A 117 -7.48 -9.34 -16.72
N VAL A 118 -6.39 -9.09 -17.46
CA VAL A 118 -5.33 -10.08 -17.69
C VAL A 118 -4.39 -10.13 -16.48
N THR A 119 -4.44 -11.25 -15.78
CA THR A 119 -3.60 -11.55 -14.60
C THR A 119 -2.12 -11.63 -14.94
N SER A 120 -1.26 -11.73 -13.92
CA SER A 120 0.18 -11.94 -14.09
C SER A 120 0.52 -13.22 -14.87
N ASN A 121 -0.35 -14.23 -14.84
CA ASN A 121 -0.20 -15.51 -15.55
C ASN A 121 -0.70 -15.47 -17.02
N GLY A 122 -1.11 -14.31 -17.53
CA GLY A 122 -1.57 -14.15 -18.92
C GLY A 122 -2.98 -14.67 -19.20
N GLN A 123 -3.71 -15.13 -18.18
CA GLN A 123 -5.13 -15.49 -18.28
C GLN A 123 -6.01 -14.35 -17.78
N THR A 124 -7.26 -14.28 -18.26
CA THR A 124 -8.24 -13.36 -17.65
C THR A 124 -8.65 -13.85 -16.26
N ALA A 125 -9.06 -12.95 -15.37
CA ALA A 125 -9.63 -13.34 -14.08
C ALA A 125 -10.87 -14.23 -14.26
N TYR A 126 -11.70 -13.97 -15.28
CA TYR A 126 -12.83 -14.79 -15.65
C TYR A 126 -12.42 -16.23 -16.00
N ASP A 127 -11.36 -16.43 -16.80
CA ASP A 127 -10.86 -17.77 -17.14
C ASP A 127 -10.44 -18.56 -15.89
N LEU A 128 -9.77 -17.90 -14.95
CA LEU A 128 -9.37 -18.51 -13.68
C LEU A 128 -10.61 -18.90 -12.85
N ALA A 129 -11.60 -18.01 -12.75
CA ALA A 129 -12.85 -18.29 -12.06
C ALA A 129 -13.58 -19.51 -12.65
N MET A 130 -13.64 -19.62 -13.99
CA MET A 130 -14.30 -20.74 -14.66
C MET A 130 -13.57 -22.07 -14.50
N LYS A 131 -12.25 -22.04 -14.32
CA LYS A 131 -11.42 -23.23 -14.03
C LYS A 131 -11.49 -23.69 -12.57
N SER A 132 -11.93 -22.82 -11.64
CA SER A 132 -12.08 -23.20 -10.24
C SER A 132 -13.14 -24.29 -10.03
N ASP A 133 -13.12 -25.00 -8.90
CA ASP A 133 -14.20 -25.95 -8.55
C ASP A 133 -15.38 -25.25 -7.85
N SER A 134 -15.22 -23.98 -7.46
CA SER A 134 -16.22 -23.22 -6.72
C SER A 134 -17.36 -22.78 -7.64
N LYS A 135 -18.52 -23.43 -7.49
CA LYS A 135 -19.76 -23.00 -8.14
C LYS A 135 -20.10 -21.54 -7.78
N TYR A 136 -19.94 -21.18 -6.51
CA TYR A 136 -20.22 -19.81 -6.03
C TYR A 136 -19.35 -18.77 -6.75
N LEU A 137 -18.06 -19.02 -6.89
CA LEU A 137 -17.16 -18.11 -7.61
C LEU A 137 -17.55 -17.98 -9.09
N LYS A 138 -17.91 -19.10 -9.72
CA LYS A 138 -18.39 -19.09 -11.11
C LYS A 138 -19.65 -18.25 -11.25
N ASP A 139 -20.60 -18.42 -10.35
CA ASP A 139 -21.87 -17.71 -10.37
C ASP A 139 -21.66 -16.20 -10.16
N ILE A 140 -20.74 -15.80 -9.26
CA ILE A 140 -20.33 -14.40 -9.11
C ILE A 140 -19.79 -13.86 -10.43
N PHE A 141 -18.75 -14.46 -11.01
CA PHE A 141 -18.13 -13.92 -12.23
C PHE A 141 -19.10 -13.87 -13.42
N LYS A 142 -19.99 -14.85 -13.55
CA LYS A 142 -21.06 -14.86 -14.57
C LYS A 142 -22.08 -13.75 -14.39
N ALA A 143 -22.30 -13.26 -13.17
CA ALA A 143 -23.21 -12.15 -12.92
C ALA A 143 -22.63 -10.80 -13.37
N TYR A 144 -21.30 -10.70 -13.50
CA TYR A 144 -20.59 -9.47 -13.82
C TYR A 144 -19.93 -9.45 -15.21
N CYS A 145 -20.01 -10.53 -16.00
CA CYS A 145 -19.69 -10.48 -17.42
C CYS A 145 -20.80 -9.77 -18.20
N LYS A 146 -20.47 -8.67 -18.88
CA LYS A 146 -21.35 -7.92 -19.77
C LYS A 146 -20.77 -7.90 -21.18
#